data_AF-A0AAE1I7R6-F1
#
_entry.id   AF-A0AAE1I7R6-F1
#
_cell.length_a   1.000
_cell.length_b   1.000
_cell.length_c   1.000
_cell.angle_alpha   90.00
_cell.angle_beta   90.00
_cell.angle_gamma   90.00
#
_symmetry.space_group_name_H-M   'P 1'
#
loop_
_entity.id
_entity.type
_entity.pdbx_description
1 polymer ?
#
loop_
_entity_poly.entity_id
_entity_poly.type
_entity_poly.pdbx_seq_one_letter_code
_entity_poly.pdbx_strand_id
1 'polypeptide(L)'
;MKFLAAALLSSSLVVANPLKARAAPDTTKPANFDGPYVTNPFPGPGKQSFDWWWANVIGEEVNGVVPSFEIVAYEGFVFTRAPTDPSFQVDVSGTLPNGTQFFFVLPADSATVTENAQQVTAVWKDASGETIASLLSTTGPPRTFDISFNYPASGISGSVSLVGTKTPPHTGCAGTTGGSTYFDPAIPKGAKFNAAQTEFFTNLGWAIAMPGTTSAKVNLLIDGHDGSFEGAGYHDKNWAAKPIDQYLKTWLFGLGSCGPYHVAFVEAQPLNATHKDDFMSGYLSHDTEILQSQCTTFSNLPYPKPNTFNFNISGNAFSQASGVNLPTKMFADYVITNGSRYQFDLDLLPGTPALPIYNRWRAVGKGGLVGGEQYDCTILGEWMNPGAVPYKEGHNIFEA
;
A
#
# COMPACT_ATOMS: atom_id res chain seq x y z
N MET A 1 -3.92 57.05 17.82
CA MET A 1 -4.54 57.09 16.47
C MET A 1 -3.69 56.23 15.53
N LYS A 2 -4.09 54.96 15.37
CA LYS A 2 -3.89 54.07 14.20
C LYS A 2 -4.29 52.66 14.66
N PHE A 3 -5.47 52.28 14.20
CA PHE A 3 -6.10 50.98 14.38
C PHE A 3 -5.32 49.92 13.58
N LEU A 4 -5.10 48.74 14.16
CA LEU A 4 -4.79 47.54 13.40
C LEU A 4 -6.09 46.73 13.28
N ALA A 5 -6.48 46.48 12.04
CA ALA A 5 -7.67 45.73 11.67
C ALA A 5 -7.51 44.25 12.04
N ALA A 6 -8.52 43.71 12.72
CA ALA A 6 -8.70 42.27 12.89
C ALA A 6 -9.12 41.68 11.54
N ALA A 7 -8.34 40.75 11.01
CA ALA A 7 -8.77 39.89 9.93
C ALA A 7 -9.76 38.87 10.48
N LEU A 8 -11.04 39.07 10.20
CA LEU A 8 -12.08 38.05 10.36
C LEU A 8 -11.84 36.94 9.34
N LEU A 9 -11.30 35.81 9.80
CA LEU A 9 -11.38 34.55 9.07
C LEU A 9 -12.86 34.16 9.03
N SER A 10 -13.49 34.33 7.86
CA SER A 10 -14.82 33.78 7.60
C SER A 10 -14.71 32.26 7.55
N SER A 11 -15.06 31.59 8.65
CA SER A 11 -15.29 30.15 8.65
C SER A 11 -16.56 29.87 7.85
N SER A 12 -16.41 29.42 6.61
CA SER A 12 -17.49 28.70 5.94
C SER A 12 -17.79 27.47 6.79
N LEU A 13 -18.90 27.47 7.53
CA LEU A 13 -19.44 26.23 8.10
C LEU A 13 -19.82 25.34 6.92
N VAL A 14 -18.91 24.46 6.52
CA VAL A 14 -19.32 23.23 5.83
C VAL A 14 -20.11 22.45 6.87
N VAL A 15 -21.42 22.32 6.64
CA VAL A 15 -22.26 21.44 7.43
C VAL A 15 -21.74 20.03 7.19
N ALA A 16 -20.83 19.56 8.05
CA ALA A 16 -20.34 18.21 8.02
C ALA A 16 -21.52 17.30 8.31
N ASN A 17 -21.86 16.43 7.35
CA ASN A 17 -22.79 15.35 7.62
C ASN A 17 -22.27 14.55 8.82
N PRO A 18 -23.13 14.20 9.78
CA PRO A 18 -22.70 13.45 10.95
C PRO A 18 -22.04 12.15 10.51
N LEU A 19 -20.84 11.87 11.05
CA LEU A 19 -20.19 10.57 10.88
C LEU A 19 -21.13 9.49 11.39
N LYS A 20 -21.28 8.41 10.63
CA LYS A 20 -22.08 7.26 11.04
C LYS A 20 -21.14 6.13 11.41
N ALA A 21 -21.32 5.59 12.60
CA ALA A 21 -20.74 4.30 12.96
C ALA A 21 -21.31 3.20 12.05
N ARG A 22 -20.47 2.24 11.68
CA ARG A 22 -20.84 1.17 10.75
C ARG A 22 -21.96 0.30 11.33
N ALA A 23 -23.03 0.09 10.57
CA ALA A 23 -24.01 -0.98 10.79
C ALA A 23 -23.75 -2.09 9.75
N ALA A 24 -23.86 -3.37 10.13
CA ALA A 24 -23.78 -4.49 9.18
C ALA A 24 -24.99 -4.52 8.23
N PRO A 25 -24.94 -5.28 7.12
CA PRO A 25 -24.12 -5.14 5.92
C PRO A 25 -24.90 -4.39 4.81
N ASP A 26 -24.27 -3.45 4.11
CA ASP A 26 -24.79 -2.99 2.82
C ASP A 26 -23.78 -3.36 1.71
N THR A 27 -24.30 -3.90 0.61
CA THR A 27 -23.56 -4.33 -0.58
C THR A 27 -23.14 -3.14 -1.47
N THR A 28 -23.17 -1.94 -0.92
CA THR A 28 -22.91 -0.70 -1.63
C THR A 28 -21.45 -0.27 -1.40
N LYS A 29 -20.87 0.36 -2.43
CA LYS A 29 -19.58 1.03 -2.33
C LYS A 29 -19.61 1.98 -1.11
N PRO A 30 -18.52 2.05 -0.32
CA PRO A 30 -18.47 2.95 0.83
C PRO A 30 -18.75 4.39 0.42
N ALA A 31 -19.25 5.19 1.37
CA ALA A 31 -19.55 6.60 1.13
C ALA A 31 -18.29 7.39 0.78
N ASN A 32 -17.16 6.98 1.36
CA ASN A 32 -15.83 7.44 1.04
C ASN A 32 -15.08 6.40 0.21
N PHE A 33 -14.25 6.82 -0.75
CA PHE A 33 -13.42 5.87 -1.52
C PHE A 33 -12.44 5.08 -0.64
N ASP A 34 -12.01 5.67 0.48
CA ASP A 34 -11.12 5.07 1.47
C ASP A 34 -11.90 4.43 2.66
N GLY A 35 -13.23 4.38 2.56
CA GLY A 35 -14.08 3.78 3.57
C GLY A 35 -13.97 2.25 3.59
N PRO A 36 -14.54 1.58 4.60
CA PRO A 36 -14.46 0.13 4.75
C PRO A 36 -15.33 -0.61 3.72
N TYR A 37 -14.74 -1.54 2.96
CA TYR A 37 -15.43 -2.22 1.85
C TYR A 37 -16.05 -3.56 2.25
N VAL A 38 -15.45 -4.35 3.15
CA VAL A 38 -15.97 -5.70 3.47
C VAL A 38 -17.02 -5.61 4.53
N THR A 39 -18.28 -5.63 4.09
CA THR A 39 -19.44 -5.53 4.97
C THR A 39 -19.99 -6.89 5.38
N ASN A 40 -19.65 -7.99 4.67
CA ASN A 40 -20.19 -9.31 4.94
C ASN A 40 -19.23 -10.48 4.62
N PRO A 41 -18.84 -11.32 5.60
CA PRO A 41 -19.02 -11.07 7.04
C PRO A 41 -18.22 -9.85 7.47
N PHE A 42 -18.70 -9.10 8.46
CA PHE A 42 -17.89 -8.05 9.09
C PHE A 42 -16.64 -8.69 9.73
N PRO A 43 -15.43 -8.12 9.54
CA PRO A 43 -14.21 -8.62 10.19
C PRO A 43 -14.35 -8.70 11.71
N GLY A 44 -13.84 -9.77 12.34
CA GLY A 44 -13.97 -9.92 13.79
C GLY A 44 -13.76 -11.35 14.30
N PRO A 45 -14.12 -11.64 15.56
CA PRO A 45 -13.93 -12.96 16.15
C PRO A 45 -14.60 -14.07 15.33
N GLY A 46 -13.82 -15.05 14.87
CA GLY A 46 -14.31 -16.16 14.05
C GLY A 46 -14.72 -15.79 12.62
N LYS A 47 -14.52 -14.54 12.19
CA LYS A 47 -14.70 -14.08 10.80
C LYS A 47 -13.34 -13.82 10.18
N GLN A 48 -13.09 -14.35 9.00
CA GLN A 48 -11.80 -14.28 8.34
C GLN A 48 -11.75 -13.23 7.22
N SER A 49 -12.78 -12.39 7.11
CA SER A 49 -12.73 -11.20 6.28
C SER A 49 -11.72 -10.20 6.85
N PHE A 50 -11.23 -9.33 5.97
CA PHE A 50 -10.40 -8.22 6.38
C PHE A 50 -10.68 -6.95 5.55
N ASP A 51 -10.42 -5.83 6.20
CA ASP A 51 -10.16 -4.52 5.62
C ASP A 51 -8.82 -4.07 6.23
N TRP A 52 -7.85 -3.63 5.42
CA TRP A 52 -6.68 -2.94 5.94
C TRP A 52 -6.59 -1.52 5.40
N TRP A 53 -5.91 -0.64 6.12
CA TRP A 53 -5.43 0.65 5.62
C TRP A 53 -3.93 0.63 5.73
N TRP A 54 -3.24 0.84 4.63
CA TRP A 54 -1.79 0.74 4.56
C TRP A 54 -1.18 2.02 4.03
N ALA A 55 -0.12 2.49 4.68
CA ALA A 55 0.57 3.70 4.26
C ALA A 55 2.06 3.60 4.54
N ASN A 56 2.84 4.37 3.80
CA ASN A 56 4.26 4.49 4.04
C ASN A 56 4.77 5.92 3.82
N VAL A 57 5.95 6.18 4.37
CA VAL A 57 6.80 7.33 4.08
C VAL A 57 8.22 6.82 3.91
N ILE A 58 8.89 7.23 2.83
CA ILE A 58 10.32 6.97 2.65
C ILE A 58 11.02 8.31 2.48
N GLY A 59 11.97 8.59 3.36
CA GLY A 59 12.74 9.82 3.36
C GLY A 59 13.97 9.77 2.46
N GLU A 60 14.61 10.92 2.31
CA GLU A 60 15.90 11.03 1.63
C GLU A 60 17.03 10.39 2.44
N GLU A 61 18.09 9.96 1.77
CA GLU A 61 19.24 9.37 2.43
C GLU A 61 19.94 10.37 3.37
N VAL A 62 20.13 9.97 4.63
CA VAL A 62 20.89 10.69 5.63
C VAL A 62 22.01 9.79 6.14
N ASN A 63 23.27 10.15 5.87
CA ASN A 63 24.45 9.39 6.31
C ASN A 63 24.45 7.91 5.89
N GLY A 64 24.05 7.58 4.66
CA GLY A 64 23.99 6.19 4.19
C GLY A 64 22.74 5.42 4.64
N VAL A 65 21.80 6.09 5.33
CA VAL A 65 20.54 5.48 5.78
C VAL A 65 19.38 6.14 5.05
N VAL A 66 18.54 5.34 4.42
CA VAL A 66 17.26 5.77 3.85
C VAL A 66 16.18 5.50 4.89
N PRO A 67 15.69 6.53 5.62
CA PRO A 67 14.69 6.32 6.64
C PRO A 67 13.36 5.94 6.00
N SER A 68 12.60 5.08 6.68
CA SER A 68 11.27 4.68 6.26
C SER A 68 10.33 4.45 7.43
N PHE A 69 9.06 4.58 7.16
CA PHE A 69 7.96 4.29 8.06
C PHE A 69 6.88 3.60 7.25
N GLU A 70 6.33 2.51 7.77
CA GLU A 70 5.18 1.83 7.19
C GLU A 70 4.21 1.47 8.30
N ILE A 71 2.92 1.50 7.97
CA ILE A 71 1.84 1.12 8.87
C ILE A 71 0.82 0.28 8.13
N VAL A 72 0.33 -0.76 8.80
CA VAL A 72 -0.88 -1.46 8.40
C VAL A 72 -1.86 -1.42 9.56
N ALA A 73 -3.04 -0.84 9.38
CA ALA A 73 -4.11 -0.84 10.36
C ALA A 73 -5.21 -1.81 9.93
N TYR A 74 -5.47 -2.83 10.74
CA TYR A 74 -6.31 -3.97 10.36
C TYR A 74 -7.68 -3.96 11.05
N GLU A 75 -8.73 -4.14 10.25
CA GLU A 75 -9.98 -4.79 10.65
C GLU A 75 -9.95 -6.24 10.16
N GLY A 76 -9.72 -7.24 11.02
CA GLY A 76 -9.49 -8.63 10.59
C GLY A 76 -8.01 -8.93 10.30
N PHE A 77 -7.73 -10.04 9.61
CA PHE A 77 -6.35 -10.45 9.31
C PHE A 77 -6.22 -10.89 7.86
N VAL A 78 -5.12 -10.47 7.24
CA VAL A 78 -4.80 -10.82 5.85
C VAL A 78 -4.34 -12.27 5.69
N PHE A 79 -3.77 -12.86 6.74
CA PHE A 79 -3.36 -14.26 6.76
C PHE A 79 -4.26 -15.12 7.66
N THR A 80 -4.32 -16.42 7.38
CA THR A 80 -5.08 -17.37 8.20
C THR A 80 -4.58 -17.33 9.64
N ARG A 81 -5.51 -17.02 10.56
CA ARG A 81 -5.23 -16.83 11.98
C ARG A 81 -5.08 -18.14 12.74
N ALA A 82 -4.19 -18.14 13.72
CA ALA A 82 -4.27 -19.03 14.86
C ALA A 82 -5.45 -18.63 15.76
N PRO A 83 -6.03 -19.56 16.54
CA PRO A 83 -7.14 -19.25 17.46
C PRO A 83 -6.83 -18.16 18.50
N THR A 84 -5.56 -17.89 18.76
CA THR A 84 -5.07 -16.90 19.74
C THR A 84 -4.77 -15.53 19.14
N ASP A 85 -4.81 -15.39 17.82
CA ASP A 85 -4.51 -14.11 17.17
C ASP A 85 -5.63 -13.11 17.47
N PRO A 86 -5.30 -11.82 17.64
CA PRO A 86 -6.31 -10.81 17.91
C PRO A 86 -7.28 -10.66 16.72
N SER A 87 -8.36 -9.92 16.92
CA SER A 87 -9.29 -9.62 15.81
C SER A 87 -8.92 -8.35 15.06
N PHE A 88 -8.14 -7.48 15.69
CA PHE A 88 -7.69 -6.21 15.16
C PHE A 88 -6.23 -6.03 15.53
N GLN A 89 -5.49 -5.29 14.71
CA GLN A 89 -4.06 -5.09 14.91
C GLN A 89 -3.62 -3.80 14.21
N VAL A 90 -2.55 -3.21 14.72
CA VAL A 90 -1.81 -2.17 14.01
C VAL A 90 -0.35 -2.61 13.95
N ASP A 91 0.16 -2.76 12.73
CA ASP A 91 1.56 -3.05 12.48
C ASP A 91 2.28 -1.77 12.11
N VAL A 92 3.43 -1.54 12.73
CA VAL A 92 4.25 -0.35 12.52
C VAL A 92 5.69 -0.78 12.32
N SER A 93 6.28 -0.46 11.18
CA SER A 93 7.66 -0.82 10.86
C SER A 93 8.41 0.33 10.23
N GLY A 94 9.73 0.16 10.13
CA GLY A 94 10.54 1.08 9.34
C GLY A 94 11.99 1.12 9.78
N THR A 95 12.64 2.21 9.41
CA THR A 95 14.03 2.50 9.77
C THR A 95 14.16 3.98 10.08
N LEU A 96 14.64 4.28 11.29
CA LEU A 96 14.84 5.64 11.74
C LEU A 96 16.07 6.28 11.04
N PRO A 97 16.19 7.62 11.02
CA PRO A 97 17.33 8.31 10.40
C PRO A 97 18.70 7.93 10.99
N ASN A 98 18.74 7.41 12.22
CA ASN A 98 19.94 6.91 12.87
C ASN A 98 20.29 5.46 12.50
N GLY A 99 19.51 4.82 11.64
CA GLY A 99 19.68 3.42 11.20
C GLY A 99 18.96 2.38 12.07
N THR A 100 18.32 2.76 13.19
CA THR A 100 17.55 1.83 14.01
C THR A 100 16.35 1.30 13.23
N GLN A 101 16.29 -0.02 13.04
CA GLN A 101 15.12 -0.69 12.48
C GLN A 101 14.12 -1.02 13.58
N PHE A 102 12.82 -0.98 13.27
CA PHE A 102 11.77 -1.33 14.21
C PHE A 102 10.64 -2.09 13.53
N PHE A 103 9.95 -2.92 14.31
CA PHE A 103 8.71 -3.59 13.93
C PHE A 103 7.88 -3.86 15.17
N PHE A 104 6.75 -3.17 15.29
CA PHE A 104 5.76 -3.37 16.33
C PHE A 104 4.54 -4.05 15.75
N VAL A 105 4.08 -5.07 16.46
CA VAL A 105 2.80 -5.73 16.25
C VAL A 105 1.93 -5.35 17.43
N LEU A 106 0.97 -4.44 17.23
CA LEU A 106 0.17 -3.87 18.30
C LEU A 106 -1.24 -4.48 18.28
N PRO A 107 -1.53 -5.51 19.09
CA PRO A 107 -2.84 -6.15 19.13
C PRO A 107 -3.89 -5.16 19.65
N ALA A 108 -5.04 -5.13 18.99
CA ALA A 108 -6.17 -4.31 19.40
C ALA A 108 -7.39 -5.19 19.70
N ASP A 109 -8.13 -4.83 20.76
CA ASP A 109 -9.36 -5.51 21.17
C ASP A 109 -10.59 -4.92 20.48
N SER A 110 -10.49 -3.66 20.04
CA SER A 110 -11.53 -3.03 19.24
C SER A 110 -10.94 -2.12 18.16
N ALA A 111 -11.64 -2.09 17.03
CA ALA A 111 -11.48 -1.10 15.98
C ALA A 111 -12.85 -0.43 15.75
N THR A 112 -12.86 0.89 15.64
CA THR A 112 -14.07 1.66 15.27
C THR A 112 -13.75 2.52 14.08
N VAL A 113 -14.33 2.18 12.93
CA VAL A 113 -14.24 2.96 11.69
C VAL A 113 -15.56 3.67 11.43
N THR A 114 -15.50 4.97 11.17
CA THR A 114 -16.66 5.78 10.81
C THR A 114 -16.35 6.61 9.56
N GLU A 115 -17.34 6.79 8.69
CA GLU A 115 -17.16 7.51 7.44
C GLU A 115 -18.33 8.43 7.10
N ASN A 116 -18.04 9.39 6.23
CA ASN A 116 -18.98 10.08 5.37
C ASN A 116 -18.28 10.38 4.03
N ALA A 117 -18.96 11.05 3.09
CA ALA A 117 -18.39 11.36 1.78
C ALA A 117 -17.13 12.27 1.81
N GLN A 118 -16.85 12.92 2.94
CA GLN A 118 -15.75 13.87 3.09
C GLN A 118 -14.54 13.25 3.79
N GLN A 119 -14.76 12.32 4.73
CA GLN A 119 -13.68 11.78 5.55
C GLN A 119 -13.96 10.37 6.07
N VAL A 120 -12.88 9.66 6.40
CA VAL A 120 -12.87 8.42 7.17
C VAL A 120 -12.12 8.68 8.45
N THR A 121 -12.64 8.20 9.57
CA THR A 121 -11.93 8.19 10.84
C THR A 121 -11.91 6.79 11.40
N ALA A 122 -10.79 6.39 12.00
CA ALA A 122 -10.69 5.10 12.65
C ALA A 122 -9.89 5.19 13.96
N VAL A 123 -10.25 4.35 14.93
CA VAL A 123 -9.56 4.26 16.22
C VAL A 123 -9.41 2.81 16.61
N TRP A 124 -8.19 2.39 16.93
CA TRP A 124 -7.85 1.08 17.50
C TRP A 124 -7.54 1.22 18.97
N LYS A 125 -8.11 0.35 19.79
CA LYS A 125 -7.93 0.37 21.25
C LYS A 125 -7.55 -0.99 21.79
N ASP A 126 -6.73 -0.99 22.83
CA ASP A 126 -6.36 -2.20 23.57
C ASP A 126 -7.46 -2.65 24.54
N ALA A 127 -7.18 -3.72 25.29
CA ALA A 127 -8.09 -4.32 26.27
C ALA A 127 -8.50 -3.37 27.41
N SER A 128 -7.65 -2.38 27.73
CA SER A 128 -7.93 -1.38 28.76
C SER A 128 -8.79 -0.22 28.24
N GLY A 129 -8.93 -0.11 26.91
CA GLY A 129 -9.60 0.98 26.22
C GLY A 129 -8.67 2.15 25.88
N GLU A 130 -7.35 2.00 26.07
CA GLU A 130 -6.33 2.96 25.65
C GLU A 130 -6.22 2.97 24.12
N THR A 131 -6.07 4.16 23.53
CA THR A 131 -5.94 4.31 22.07
C THR A 131 -4.53 3.92 21.63
N ILE A 132 -4.43 2.87 20.82
CA ILE A 132 -3.17 2.46 20.19
C ILE A 132 -2.84 3.43 19.05
N ALA A 133 -3.78 3.57 18.11
CA ALA A 133 -3.66 4.44 16.95
C ALA A 133 -5.01 5.04 16.57
N SER A 134 -4.99 6.22 15.97
CA SER A 134 -6.14 6.79 15.27
C SER A 134 -5.75 7.29 13.90
N LEU A 135 -6.71 7.25 12.97
CA LEU A 135 -6.57 7.59 11.56
C LEU A 135 -7.63 8.62 11.16
N LEU A 136 -7.23 9.59 10.34
CA LEU A 136 -8.11 10.52 9.65
C LEU A 136 -7.71 10.59 8.17
N SER A 137 -8.64 10.27 7.28
CA SER A 137 -8.47 10.37 5.83
C SER A 137 -9.49 11.34 5.25
N THR A 138 -9.09 12.27 4.39
CA THR A 138 -9.98 13.31 3.83
C THR A 138 -9.97 13.34 2.30
N THR A 139 -11.13 13.64 1.69
CA THR A 139 -11.29 13.68 0.22
C THR A 139 -11.13 15.07 -0.40
N GLY A 140 -10.93 16.11 0.41
CA GLY A 140 -10.79 17.49 -0.04
C GLY A 140 -9.54 17.72 -0.90
N PRO A 141 -9.41 18.87 -1.58
CA PRO A 141 -8.13 19.32 -2.14
C PRO A 141 -7.43 20.29 -1.14
N PRO A 142 -6.26 19.93 -0.58
CA PRO A 142 -5.55 18.66 -0.73
C PRO A 142 -6.19 17.54 0.08
N ARG A 143 -5.99 16.29 -0.37
CA ARG A 143 -6.39 15.10 0.40
C ARG A 143 -5.38 14.88 1.50
N THR A 144 -5.83 14.50 2.68
CA THR A 144 -4.93 14.20 3.81
C THR A 144 -5.14 12.79 4.32
N PHE A 145 -4.07 12.21 4.84
CA PHE A 145 -4.10 10.95 5.58
C PHE A 145 -3.18 11.10 6.79
N ASP A 146 -3.79 11.15 7.96
CA ASP A 146 -3.13 11.47 9.22
C ASP A 146 -3.30 10.30 10.18
N ILE A 147 -2.21 9.88 10.81
CA ILE A 147 -2.19 8.86 11.85
C ILE A 147 -1.60 9.47 13.11
N SER A 148 -2.19 9.15 14.26
CA SER A 148 -1.57 9.45 15.56
C SER A 148 -1.47 8.22 16.43
N PHE A 149 -0.37 8.14 17.18
CA PHE A 149 -0.07 7.10 18.15
C PHE A 149 0.02 7.73 19.54
N ASN A 150 -0.59 7.06 20.50
CA ASN A 150 -0.44 7.39 21.91
C ASN A 150 -0.44 6.09 22.71
N TYR A 151 0.61 5.29 22.52
CA TYR A 151 0.71 3.98 23.16
C TYR A 151 2.05 3.78 23.87
N PRO A 152 2.28 4.49 25.00
CA PRO A 152 3.52 4.43 25.76
C PRO A 152 3.86 3.01 26.26
N ALA A 153 2.85 2.16 26.46
CA ALA A 153 3.04 0.76 26.85
C ALA A 153 3.90 -0.03 25.86
N SER A 154 3.91 0.35 24.58
CA SER A 154 4.79 -0.22 23.54
C SER A 154 5.85 0.77 23.05
N GLY A 155 6.12 1.84 23.81
CA GLY A 155 7.18 2.80 23.49
C GLY A 155 6.92 3.68 22.27
N ILE A 156 5.69 3.73 21.74
CA ILE A 156 5.35 4.49 20.52
C ILE A 156 4.41 5.67 20.82
N SER A 157 4.79 6.84 20.34
CA SER A 157 3.92 8.03 20.36
C SER A 157 4.25 8.99 19.21
N GLY A 158 3.32 9.88 18.86
CA GLY A 158 3.52 10.90 17.83
C GLY A 158 2.53 10.78 16.67
N SER A 159 2.92 11.23 15.48
CA SER A 159 2.04 11.24 14.32
C SER A 159 2.76 11.08 12.99
N VAL A 160 1.99 10.65 11.99
CA VAL A 160 2.37 10.65 10.58
C VAL A 160 1.31 11.45 9.83
N SER A 161 1.73 12.32 8.91
CA SER A 161 0.83 13.17 8.14
C SER A 161 1.22 13.15 6.67
N LEU A 162 0.25 12.77 5.82
CA LEU A 162 0.39 12.77 4.38
C LEU A 162 -0.55 13.82 3.78
N VAL A 163 -0.01 14.62 2.87
CA VAL A 163 -0.76 15.58 2.05
C VAL A 163 -0.60 15.17 0.60
N GLY A 164 -1.69 14.71 -0.02
CA GLY A 164 -1.68 14.13 -1.36
C GLY A 164 -1.28 15.12 -2.46
N THR A 165 -0.78 14.59 -3.57
CA THR A 165 -0.67 15.33 -4.83
C THR A 165 -2.05 15.55 -5.47
N LYS A 166 -2.03 16.22 -6.63
CA LYS A 166 -3.21 16.36 -7.49
C LYS A 166 -3.48 15.09 -8.33
N THR A 167 -2.62 14.08 -8.30
CA THR A 167 -2.87 12.76 -8.91
C THR A 167 -4.15 12.18 -8.31
N PRO A 168 -5.15 11.76 -9.10
CA PRO A 168 -6.42 11.31 -8.54
C PRO A 168 -6.30 9.94 -7.86
N PRO A 169 -7.13 9.64 -6.84
CA PRO A 169 -7.29 8.27 -6.34
C PRO A 169 -7.81 7.35 -7.44
N HIS A 170 -7.48 6.08 -7.36
CA HIS A 170 -7.81 5.13 -8.41
C HIS A 170 -7.87 3.68 -7.91
N THR A 171 -8.44 2.79 -8.70
CA THR A 171 -8.47 1.35 -8.38
C THR A 171 -7.29 0.64 -9.04
N GLY A 172 -7.03 -0.61 -8.66
CA GLY A 172 -5.90 -1.37 -9.22
C GLY A 172 -5.98 -1.63 -10.73
N CYS A 173 -7.18 -1.54 -11.32
CA CYS A 173 -7.44 -1.81 -12.75
C CYS A 173 -8.03 -0.63 -13.52
N ALA A 174 -8.16 0.54 -12.90
CA ALA A 174 -8.61 1.74 -13.58
C ALA A 174 -7.91 2.96 -12.98
N GLY A 175 -7.42 3.88 -13.83
CA GLY A 175 -6.83 5.15 -13.41
C GLY A 175 -7.83 6.16 -12.81
N THR A 176 -8.98 5.71 -12.33
CA THR A 176 -10.02 6.54 -11.69
C THR A 176 -10.73 5.75 -10.59
N THR A 177 -11.46 6.44 -9.73
CA THR A 177 -12.31 5.80 -8.70
C THR A 177 -13.60 5.20 -9.26
N GLY A 178 -13.92 5.40 -10.54
CA GLY A 178 -15.15 4.92 -11.18
C GLY A 178 -15.08 3.49 -11.72
N GLY A 179 -13.89 2.89 -11.78
CA GLY A 179 -13.69 1.52 -12.25
C GLY A 179 -14.07 0.47 -11.21
N SER A 180 -13.90 -0.81 -11.59
CA SER A 180 -14.02 -1.91 -10.63
C SER A 180 -12.99 -1.74 -9.52
N THR A 181 -13.41 -2.04 -8.30
CA THR A 181 -12.54 -2.06 -7.11
C THR A 181 -11.86 -3.42 -6.90
N TYR A 182 -12.15 -4.37 -7.79
CA TYR A 182 -11.54 -5.70 -7.86
C TYR A 182 -10.70 -5.82 -9.15
N PHE A 183 -10.03 -6.95 -9.32
CA PHE A 183 -9.19 -7.22 -10.49
C PHE A 183 -9.95 -7.87 -11.66
N ASP A 184 -11.28 -7.95 -11.60
CA ASP A 184 -12.11 -8.55 -12.64
C ASP A 184 -11.93 -7.95 -14.05
N PRO A 185 -11.54 -6.66 -14.24
CA PRO A 185 -11.25 -6.16 -15.58
C PRO A 185 -10.03 -6.82 -16.23
N ALA A 186 -9.13 -7.43 -15.45
CA ALA A 186 -8.00 -8.20 -15.97
C ALA A 186 -8.42 -9.52 -16.61
N ILE A 187 -9.60 -10.04 -16.27
CA ILE A 187 -10.04 -11.38 -16.67
C ILE A 187 -10.32 -11.38 -18.18
N PRO A 188 -9.58 -12.15 -18.98
CA PRO A 188 -9.83 -12.25 -20.41
C PRO A 188 -11.20 -12.89 -20.69
N LYS A 189 -11.87 -12.42 -21.73
CA LYS A 189 -13.22 -12.92 -22.09
C LYS A 189 -13.20 -14.43 -22.32
N GLY A 190 -14.03 -15.15 -21.59
CA GLY A 190 -14.16 -16.62 -21.70
C GLY A 190 -13.11 -17.42 -20.91
N ALA A 191 -12.30 -16.76 -20.08
CA ALA A 191 -11.42 -17.43 -19.13
C ALA A 191 -12.18 -18.43 -18.26
N LYS A 192 -11.55 -19.58 -18.00
CA LYS A 192 -12.04 -20.56 -17.03
C LYS A 192 -11.04 -20.62 -15.88
N PHE A 193 -11.34 -19.86 -14.84
CA PHE A 193 -10.51 -19.76 -13.66
C PHE A 193 -10.89 -20.81 -12.61
N ASN A 194 -9.88 -21.30 -11.90
CA ASN A 194 -10.05 -22.15 -10.73
C ASN A 194 -10.63 -21.32 -9.56
N ALA A 195 -10.91 -21.97 -8.42
CA ALA A 195 -11.51 -21.30 -7.27
C ALA A 195 -10.62 -20.19 -6.67
N ALA A 196 -9.29 -20.39 -6.62
CA ALA A 196 -8.34 -19.42 -6.09
C ALA A 196 -8.19 -18.21 -7.03
N GLN A 197 -8.12 -18.45 -8.35
CA GLN A 197 -8.14 -17.40 -9.36
C GLN A 197 -9.44 -16.58 -9.28
N THR A 198 -10.60 -17.24 -9.15
CA THR A 198 -11.89 -16.55 -8.99
C THR A 198 -11.87 -15.66 -7.74
N GLU A 199 -11.45 -16.20 -6.60
CA GLU A 199 -11.34 -15.43 -5.35
C GLU A 199 -10.41 -14.22 -5.50
N PHE A 200 -9.22 -14.42 -6.07
CA PHE A 200 -8.26 -13.35 -6.30
C PHE A 200 -8.82 -12.26 -7.21
N PHE A 201 -9.35 -12.63 -8.39
CA PHE A 201 -9.74 -11.62 -9.37
C PHE A 201 -11.04 -10.90 -9.01
N THR A 202 -12.01 -11.57 -8.38
CA THR A 202 -13.35 -11.00 -8.18
C THR A 202 -13.66 -10.59 -6.75
N ASN A 203 -12.88 -11.04 -5.76
CA ASN A 203 -13.20 -10.83 -4.34
C ASN A 203 -12.08 -10.15 -3.54
N LEU A 204 -10.84 -10.12 -4.03
CA LEU A 204 -9.78 -9.29 -3.45
C LEU A 204 -9.84 -7.90 -4.06
N GLY A 205 -10.16 -6.92 -3.22
CA GLY A 205 -10.22 -5.53 -3.62
C GLY A 205 -8.97 -4.75 -3.28
N TRP A 206 -8.73 -3.70 -4.06
CA TRP A 206 -7.60 -2.80 -3.89
C TRP A 206 -7.93 -1.39 -4.39
N ALA A 207 -7.75 -0.40 -3.53
CA ALA A 207 -8.00 1.01 -3.79
C ALA A 207 -6.79 1.84 -3.37
N ILE A 208 -6.32 2.69 -4.27
CA ILE A 208 -5.18 3.58 -4.05
C ILE A 208 -5.74 4.97 -3.77
N ALA A 209 -5.84 5.31 -2.48
CA ALA A 209 -6.44 6.56 -2.02
C ALA A 209 -5.48 7.75 -2.19
N MET A 210 -4.17 7.51 -2.04
CA MET A 210 -3.13 8.52 -2.18
C MET A 210 -1.93 7.94 -2.96
N PRO A 211 -1.92 8.06 -4.30
CA PRO A 211 -0.82 7.56 -5.14
C PRO A 211 0.52 8.26 -4.92
N GLY A 212 0.50 9.44 -4.28
CA GLY A 212 1.69 10.24 -3.99
C GLY A 212 1.35 11.46 -3.15
N THR A 213 2.38 12.06 -2.54
CA THR A 213 2.26 13.21 -1.63
C THR A 213 3.04 14.42 -2.10
N THR A 214 2.52 15.63 -1.81
CA THR A 214 3.31 16.87 -1.82
C THR A 214 4.07 17.09 -0.52
N SER A 215 3.63 16.44 0.57
CA SER A 215 4.30 16.43 1.87
C SER A 215 3.96 15.14 2.58
N ALA A 216 4.96 14.39 3.03
CA ALA A 216 4.79 13.29 3.96
C ALA A 216 5.75 13.49 5.14
N LYS A 217 5.21 13.52 6.35
CA LYS A 217 5.97 13.81 7.57
C LYS A 217 5.76 12.71 8.58
N VAL A 218 6.85 12.20 9.12
CA VAL A 218 6.88 11.32 10.28
C VAL A 218 7.42 12.14 11.45
N ASN A 219 6.73 12.10 12.57
CA ASN A 219 7.17 12.68 13.84
C ASN A 219 6.78 11.70 14.95
N LEU A 220 7.67 10.73 15.19
CA LEU A 220 7.43 9.65 16.13
C LEU A 220 8.54 9.59 17.17
N LEU A 221 8.16 9.22 18.38
CA LEU A 221 9.07 8.75 19.41
C LEU A 221 8.89 7.24 19.50
N ILE A 222 9.97 6.49 19.24
CA ILE A 222 10.01 5.02 19.27
C ILE A 222 11.06 4.57 20.27
N ASP A 223 10.63 3.97 21.38
CA ASP A 223 11.51 3.53 22.48
C ASP A 223 12.48 4.64 22.97
N GLY A 224 12.01 5.90 22.94
CA GLY A 224 12.80 7.07 23.31
C GLY A 224 13.71 7.62 22.19
N HIS A 225 13.75 6.99 21.02
CA HIS A 225 14.44 7.49 19.84
C HIS A 225 13.53 8.42 19.01
N ASP A 226 14.05 9.59 18.65
CA ASP A 226 13.38 10.49 17.70
C ASP A 226 13.44 9.89 16.29
N GLY A 227 12.26 9.69 15.71
CA GLY A 227 12.03 9.17 14.38
C GLY A 227 11.47 10.20 13.41
N SER A 228 11.77 11.48 13.62
CA SER A 228 11.25 12.54 12.76
C SER A 228 11.98 12.63 11.42
N PHE A 229 11.25 12.55 10.32
CA PHE A 229 11.76 12.80 8.97
C PHE A 229 10.63 13.17 8.00
N GLU A 230 11.00 13.72 6.83
CA GLU A 230 10.09 13.99 5.73
C GLU A 230 10.47 13.15 4.51
N GLY A 231 9.52 12.91 3.60
CA GLY A 231 9.78 12.09 2.44
C GLY A 231 8.62 12.02 1.44
N ALA A 232 8.68 11.00 0.59
CA ALA A 232 7.59 10.61 -0.30
C ALA A 232 6.67 9.62 0.42
N GLY A 233 5.36 9.86 0.37
CA GLY A 233 4.36 9.01 0.98
C GLY A 233 3.33 8.48 0.00
N TYR A 234 2.66 7.43 0.44
CA TYR A 234 1.59 6.75 -0.30
C TYR A 234 0.61 6.12 0.70
N HIS A 235 -0.64 5.96 0.27
CA HIS A 235 -1.66 5.24 1.04
C HIS A 235 -2.65 4.49 0.15
N ASP A 236 -2.92 3.23 0.50
CA ASP A 236 -3.92 2.37 -0.11
C ASP A 236 -4.73 1.55 0.91
N LYS A 237 -5.63 0.74 0.35
CA LYS A 237 -6.57 -0.09 1.06
C LYS A 237 -6.78 -1.41 0.31
N ASN A 238 -6.75 -2.54 1.02
CA ASN A 238 -7.17 -3.83 0.51
C ASN A 238 -8.23 -4.45 1.40
N TRP A 239 -9.02 -5.33 0.81
CA TRP A 239 -10.08 -6.02 1.53
C TRP A 239 -10.46 -7.31 0.83
N ALA A 240 -10.89 -8.30 1.59
CA ALA A 240 -11.50 -9.52 1.07
C ALA A 240 -12.35 -10.23 2.13
N ALA A 241 -13.18 -11.17 1.69
CA ALA A 241 -13.97 -12.03 2.58
C ALA A 241 -13.16 -13.18 3.19
N LYS A 242 -11.97 -13.45 2.66
CA LYS A 242 -11.07 -14.55 3.06
C LYS A 242 -9.63 -14.08 3.18
N PRO A 243 -8.81 -14.72 4.02
CA PRO A 243 -7.37 -14.50 4.10
C PRO A 243 -6.69 -14.80 2.76
N ILE A 244 -5.72 -13.96 2.39
CA ILE A 244 -5.00 -13.99 1.12
C ILE A 244 -4.24 -15.30 0.92
N ASP A 245 -3.67 -15.90 1.98
CA ASP A 245 -2.95 -17.18 1.89
C ASP A 245 -3.84 -18.37 1.46
N GLN A 246 -5.16 -18.22 1.49
CA GLN A 246 -6.07 -19.28 1.04
C GLN A 246 -6.25 -19.31 -0.50
N TYR A 247 -5.79 -18.29 -1.21
CA TYR A 247 -5.99 -18.19 -2.67
C TYR A 247 -4.84 -17.53 -3.43
N LEU A 248 -3.88 -16.91 -2.75
CA LEU A 248 -2.68 -16.35 -3.36
C LEU A 248 -1.47 -17.26 -3.11
N LYS A 249 -0.62 -17.45 -4.13
CA LYS A 249 0.67 -18.14 -4.00
C LYS A 249 1.79 -17.15 -3.71
N THR A 250 1.90 -16.10 -4.53
CA THR A 250 2.94 -15.07 -4.40
C THR A 250 2.45 -13.77 -5.01
N TRP A 251 2.88 -12.65 -4.44
CA TRP A 251 2.60 -11.29 -4.88
C TRP A 251 3.85 -10.46 -4.69
N LEU A 252 4.36 -9.90 -5.78
CA LEU A 252 5.43 -8.90 -5.77
C LEU A 252 4.84 -7.54 -6.11
N PHE A 253 5.18 -6.56 -5.30
CA PHE A 253 4.62 -5.23 -5.34
C PHE A 253 5.73 -4.20 -5.32
N GLY A 254 5.52 -3.07 -5.98
CA GLY A 254 6.30 -1.88 -5.69
C GLY A 254 5.56 -0.61 -5.97
N LEU A 255 5.86 0.42 -5.19
CA LEU A 255 5.28 1.75 -5.31
C LEU A 255 6.23 2.84 -4.83
N GLY A 256 6.09 4.03 -5.36
CA GLY A 256 6.80 5.20 -4.85
C GLY A 256 7.00 6.23 -5.93
N SER A 257 8.11 6.97 -5.81
CA SER A 257 8.38 8.11 -6.68
C SER A 257 9.80 8.12 -7.22
N CYS A 258 9.95 8.65 -8.43
CA CYS A 258 11.22 8.98 -9.05
C CYS A 258 11.14 10.40 -9.60
N GLY A 259 11.61 11.38 -8.84
CA GLY A 259 11.35 12.79 -9.15
C GLY A 259 9.85 13.07 -9.38
N PRO A 260 9.42 13.57 -10.56
CA PRO A 260 8.02 13.87 -10.84
C PRO A 260 7.17 12.63 -11.16
N TYR A 261 7.77 11.44 -11.28
CA TYR A 261 7.04 10.22 -11.57
C TYR A 261 6.49 9.57 -10.31
N HIS A 262 5.23 9.13 -10.37
CA HIS A 262 4.69 8.14 -9.41
C HIS A 262 4.59 6.79 -10.12
N VAL A 263 5.19 5.78 -9.51
CA VAL A 263 5.34 4.45 -10.06
C VAL A 263 4.60 3.50 -9.14
N ALA A 264 3.77 2.61 -9.69
CA ALA A 264 3.31 1.44 -8.98
C ALA A 264 3.25 0.23 -9.91
N PHE A 265 3.48 -0.95 -9.37
CA PHE A 265 3.36 -2.20 -10.11
C PHE A 265 3.08 -3.36 -9.18
N VAL A 266 2.43 -4.38 -9.75
CA VAL A 266 2.20 -5.65 -9.11
C VAL A 266 2.23 -6.78 -10.13
N GLU A 267 2.86 -7.88 -9.73
CA GLU A 267 2.56 -9.20 -10.28
C GLU A 267 2.13 -10.15 -9.17
N ALA A 268 1.03 -10.86 -9.40
CA ALA A 268 0.46 -11.76 -8.41
C ALA A 268 -0.02 -13.06 -9.07
N GLN A 269 0.35 -14.18 -8.46
CA GLN A 269 -0.02 -15.52 -8.88
C GLN A 269 -0.99 -16.15 -7.88
N PRO A 270 -2.24 -16.43 -8.28
CA PRO A 270 -3.18 -17.21 -7.47
C PRO A 270 -2.69 -18.66 -7.26
N LEU A 271 -3.16 -19.32 -6.20
CA LEU A 271 -2.87 -20.73 -5.95
C LEU A 271 -3.35 -21.61 -7.13
N ASN A 272 -2.54 -22.60 -7.48
CA ASN A 272 -2.81 -23.55 -8.57
C ASN A 272 -3.02 -22.87 -9.94
N ALA A 273 -2.59 -21.61 -10.11
CA ALA A 273 -2.47 -20.96 -11.41
C ALA A 273 -1.10 -21.25 -12.03
N THR A 274 -0.98 -21.00 -13.32
CA THR A 274 0.32 -20.97 -14.02
C THR A 274 0.69 -19.53 -14.30
N HIS A 275 1.99 -19.26 -14.53
CA HIS A 275 2.50 -17.93 -14.87
C HIS A 275 1.68 -17.20 -15.96
N LYS A 276 1.08 -17.92 -16.91
CA LYS A 276 0.21 -17.34 -17.95
C LYS A 276 -1.00 -16.57 -17.42
N ASP A 277 -1.49 -16.94 -16.24
CA ASP A 277 -2.68 -16.36 -15.63
C ASP A 277 -2.33 -15.39 -14.50
N ASP A 278 -1.04 -15.07 -14.33
CA ASP A 278 -0.60 -14.12 -13.31
C ASP A 278 -1.19 -12.75 -13.62
N PHE A 279 -1.68 -12.10 -12.58
CA PHE A 279 -2.18 -10.76 -12.67
C PHE A 279 -1.02 -9.79 -12.80
N MET A 280 -1.10 -8.91 -13.79
CA MET A 280 -0.15 -7.83 -14.03
C MET A 280 -0.88 -6.51 -13.94
N SER A 281 -0.42 -5.61 -13.06
CA SER A 281 -0.83 -4.21 -13.10
C SER A 281 0.38 -3.30 -12.99
N GLY A 282 0.38 -2.26 -13.82
CA GLY A 282 1.45 -1.28 -13.91
C GLY A 282 0.85 0.10 -14.06
N TYR A 283 1.18 0.99 -13.13
CA TYR A 283 0.74 2.37 -13.09
C TYR A 283 1.94 3.30 -13.17
N LEU A 284 1.84 4.30 -14.04
CA LEU A 284 2.83 5.36 -14.17
C LEU A 284 2.10 6.68 -14.38
N SER A 285 2.43 7.67 -13.56
CA SER A 285 2.01 9.05 -13.77
C SER A 285 3.21 10.00 -13.68
N HIS A 286 3.07 11.17 -14.31
CA HIS A 286 3.99 12.28 -14.17
C HIS A 286 3.20 13.47 -13.62
N ASP A 287 3.57 13.95 -12.44
CA ASP A 287 2.80 14.90 -11.64
C ASP A 287 1.34 14.44 -11.48
N THR A 288 0.43 14.99 -12.29
CA THR A 288 -1.01 14.72 -12.25
C THR A 288 -1.51 13.91 -13.44
N GLU A 289 -0.68 13.72 -14.46
CA GLU A 289 -1.06 13.05 -15.69
C GLU A 289 -0.77 11.55 -15.59
N ILE A 290 -1.81 10.75 -15.71
CA ILE A 290 -1.68 9.29 -15.79
C ILE A 290 -1.17 8.95 -17.18
N LEU A 291 0.07 8.46 -17.25
CA LEU A 291 0.71 8.04 -18.51
C LEU A 291 0.31 6.61 -18.87
N GLN A 292 0.13 5.75 -17.87
CA GLN A 292 -0.28 4.37 -18.03
C GLN A 292 -1.00 3.85 -16.78
N SER A 293 -2.02 3.02 -17.03
CA SER A 293 -2.74 2.24 -16.02
C SER A 293 -3.09 0.90 -16.65
N GLN A 294 -2.12 -0.01 -16.70
CA GLN A 294 -2.28 -1.36 -17.24
C GLN A 294 -2.90 -2.27 -16.19
N CYS A 295 -3.82 -3.14 -16.61
CA CYS A 295 -4.31 -4.26 -15.82
C CYS A 295 -4.68 -5.40 -16.79
N THR A 296 -4.03 -6.55 -16.65
CA THR A 296 -4.20 -7.71 -17.54
C THR A 296 -3.68 -8.98 -16.86
N THR A 297 -3.78 -10.13 -17.54
CA THR A 297 -2.98 -11.31 -17.19
C THR A 297 -1.73 -11.41 -18.04
N PHE A 298 -0.70 -12.10 -17.55
CA PHE A 298 0.58 -12.26 -18.26
C PHE A 298 0.42 -12.75 -19.71
N SER A 299 -0.44 -13.75 -19.95
CA SER A 299 -0.71 -14.26 -21.30
C SER A 299 -1.47 -13.30 -22.22
N ASN A 300 -2.15 -12.30 -21.66
CA ASN A 300 -2.86 -11.25 -22.39
C ASN A 300 -2.12 -9.91 -22.33
N LEU A 301 -0.82 -9.93 -22.00
CA LEU A 301 0.03 -8.79 -22.27
C LEU A 301 -0.12 -8.46 -23.77
N PRO A 302 -0.47 -7.21 -24.12
CA PRO A 302 -0.59 -6.81 -25.52
C PRO A 302 0.80 -6.88 -26.16
N TYR A 303 1.12 -8.02 -26.76
CA TYR A 303 2.35 -8.20 -27.51
C TYR A 303 2.08 -8.23 -29.01
N PRO A 304 2.81 -7.45 -29.83
CA PRO A 304 3.73 -6.38 -29.44
C PRO A 304 3.00 -5.02 -29.33
N LYS A 305 3.37 -4.21 -28.34
CA LYS A 305 3.05 -2.75 -28.18
C LYS A 305 1.62 -2.44 -27.76
N PRO A 306 1.34 -1.21 -27.32
CA PRO A 306 1.86 -0.39 -26.22
C PRO A 306 1.00 -0.55 -24.93
N ASN A 307 1.23 0.25 -23.89
CA ASN A 307 0.59 0.16 -22.57
C ASN A 307 0.94 -1.15 -21.82
N THR A 308 2.23 -1.43 -21.72
CA THR A 308 2.78 -2.62 -21.05
C THR A 308 3.71 -2.25 -19.92
N PHE A 309 3.68 -3.04 -18.85
CA PHE A 309 4.67 -3.07 -17.79
C PHE A 309 5.31 -4.45 -17.75
N ASN A 310 6.61 -4.47 -17.43
CA ASN A 310 7.35 -5.66 -17.11
C ASN A 310 8.35 -5.32 -15.98
N PHE A 311 8.70 -6.29 -15.16
CA PHE A 311 9.82 -6.14 -14.25
C PHE A 311 10.72 -7.38 -14.27
N ASN A 312 11.91 -7.19 -13.72
CA ASN A 312 12.88 -8.25 -13.51
C ASN A 312 13.50 -8.07 -12.13
N ILE A 313 13.71 -9.17 -11.42
CA ILE A 313 14.45 -9.19 -10.15
C ILE A 313 15.75 -9.96 -10.34
N SER A 314 16.82 -9.44 -9.75
CA SER A 314 18.17 -10.02 -9.86
C SER A 314 19.00 -9.70 -8.62
N GLY A 315 20.22 -10.22 -8.58
CA GLY A 315 21.07 -10.22 -7.40
C GLY A 315 20.51 -11.12 -6.29
N ASN A 316 21.36 -11.60 -5.40
CA ASN A 316 20.93 -12.56 -4.38
C ASN A 316 21.64 -12.32 -3.05
N ALA A 317 20.87 -12.16 -1.98
CA ALA A 317 21.36 -12.09 -0.62
C ALA A 317 20.53 -12.99 0.30
N PHE A 318 21.21 -13.74 1.17
CA PHE A 318 20.53 -14.51 2.22
C PHE A 318 20.16 -13.60 3.38
N SER A 319 18.87 -13.52 3.68
CA SER A 319 18.36 -12.83 4.86
C SER A 319 18.39 -13.76 6.06
N GLN A 320 19.23 -13.45 7.04
CA GLN A 320 19.25 -14.19 8.31
C GLN A 320 17.92 -14.04 9.08
N ALA A 321 17.26 -12.88 8.95
CA ALA A 321 16.01 -12.58 9.65
C ALA A 321 14.83 -13.43 9.12
N SER A 322 14.69 -13.53 7.79
CA SER A 322 13.62 -14.32 7.17
C SER A 322 14.01 -15.76 6.85
N GLY A 323 15.31 -16.11 6.91
CA GLY A 323 15.81 -17.44 6.61
C GLY A 323 15.71 -17.81 5.13
N VAL A 324 15.56 -16.83 4.23
CA VAL A 324 15.38 -17.03 2.79
C VAL A 324 16.35 -16.19 1.97
N ASN A 325 16.59 -16.62 0.74
CA ASN A 325 17.26 -15.79 -0.27
C ASN A 325 16.29 -14.72 -0.77
N LEU A 326 16.79 -13.49 -0.95
CA LEU A 326 16.04 -12.35 -1.44
C LEU A 326 16.76 -11.70 -2.63
N PRO A 327 16.02 -11.15 -3.61
CA PRO A 327 16.62 -10.32 -4.64
C PRO A 327 17.27 -9.07 -4.04
N THR A 328 18.33 -8.58 -4.67
CA THR A 328 18.99 -7.32 -4.27
C THR A 328 18.84 -6.22 -5.31
N LYS A 329 18.22 -6.52 -6.45
CA LYS A 329 17.98 -5.58 -7.54
C LYS A 329 16.61 -5.81 -8.14
N MET A 330 16.01 -4.73 -8.62
CA MET A 330 14.75 -4.73 -9.33
C MET A 330 14.83 -3.75 -10.50
N PHE A 331 14.37 -4.20 -11.65
CA PHE A 331 14.26 -3.38 -12.85
C PHE A 331 12.81 -3.35 -13.29
N ALA A 332 12.25 -2.17 -13.50
CA ALA A 332 10.90 -1.98 -14.02
C ALA A 332 10.93 -1.24 -15.37
N ASP A 333 10.11 -1.71 -16.31
CA ASP A 333 10.03 -1.21 -17.67
C ASP A 333 8.58 -0.96 -18.08
N TYR A 334 8.29 0.27 -18.51
CA TYR A 334 6.98 0.70 -18.96
C TYR A 334 7.07 1.15 -20.41
N VAL A 335 6.16 0.68 -21.25
CA VAL A 335 5.96 1.18 -22.61
C VAL A 335 4.55 1.74 -22.69
N ILE A 336 4.42 3.06 -22.73
CA ILE A 336 3.11 3.73 -22.74
C ILE A 336 2.51 3.75 -24.15
N THR A 337 1.25 4.17 -24.28
CA THR A 337 0.45 4.11 -25.53
C THR A 337 1.14 4.69 -26.78
N ASN A 338 1.92 5.77 -26.63
CA ASN A 338 2.63 6.40 -27.75
C ASN A 338 3.95 5.69 -28.13
N GLY A 339 4.31 4.60 -27.45
CA GLY A 339 5.55 3.85 -27.65
C GLY A 339 6.76 4.38 -26.87
N SER A 340 6.64 5.50 -26.15
CA SER A 340 7.67 5.96 -25.23
C SER A 340 7.92 4.93 -24.14
N ARG A 341 9.19 4.78 -23.76
CA ARG A 341 9.66 3.80 -22.78
C ARG A 341 10.17 4.50 -21.54
N TYR A 342 9.82 4.00 -20.37
CA TYR A 342 10.30 4.47 -19.07
C TYR A 342 10.92 3.30 -18.33
N GLN A 343 12.07 3.54 -17.72
CA GLN A 343 12.85 2.49 -17.07
C GLN A 343 13.27 2.95 -15.68
N PHE A 344 13.27 2.00 -14.74
CA PHE A 344 13.65 2.21 -13.36
C PHE A 344 14.58 1.07 -12.94
N ASP A 345 15.82 1.42 -12.58
CA ASP A 345 16.85 0.49 -12.11
C ASP A 345 17.08 0.75 -10.62
N LEU A 346 16.74 -0.24 -9.80
CA LEU A 346 16.61 -0.12 -8.35
C LEU A 346 17.48 -1.16 -7.65
N ASP A 347 18.27 -0.69 -6.69
CA ASP A 347 18.89 -1.53 -5.67
C ASP A 347 17.91 -1.72 -4.51
N LEU A 348 17.75 -2.97 -4.07
CA LEU A 348 16.84 -3.34 -3.00
C LEU A 348 17.60 -3.37 -1.67
N LEU A 349 17.44 -2.31 -0.88
CA LEU A 349 17.96 -2.27 0.48
C LEU A 349 17.06 -3.14 1.37
N PRO A 350 17.63 -4.00 2.25
CA PRO A 350 16.84 -4.79 3.19
C PRO A 350 15.91 -3.88 3.99
N GLY A 351 14.62 -4.19 4.05
CA GLY A 351 13.61 -3.48 4.82
C GLY A 351 13.06 -4.29 5.98
N THR A 352 12.10 -3.71 6.69
CA THR A 352 11.42 -4.33 7.82
C THR A 352 9.91 -4.28 7.57
N PRO A 353 9.15 -5.37 7.74
CA PRO A 353 9.58 -6.66 8.27
C PRO A 353 10.31 -7.53 7.23
N ALA A 354 11.15 -8.43 7.73
CA ALA A 354 11.78 -9.49 6.96
C ALA A 354 11.39 -10.83 7.60
N LEU A 355 10.29 -11.41 7.11
CA LEU A 355 9.70 -12.66 7.58
C LEU A 355 9.78 -13.74 6.50
N PRO A 356 9.69 -15.04 6.86
CA PRO A 356 9.79 -16.13 5.90
C PRO A 356 8.86 -16.02 4.69
N ILE A 357 7.65 -15.48 4.89
CA ILE A 357 6.61 -15.34 3.86
C ILE A 357 6.25 -13.87 3.55
N TYR A 358 6.96 -12.90 4.12
CA TYR A 358 6.70 -11.49 3.87
C TYR A 358 7.97 -10.66 4.02
N ASN A 359 8.44 -10.07 2.92
CA ASN A 359 9.66 -9.29 2.90
C ASN A 359 9.40 -7.92 2.29
N ARG A 360 10.02 -6.90 2.86
CA ARG A 360 9.94 -5.52 2.38
C ARG A 360 11.32 -4.98 2.07
N TRP A 361 11.39 -4.07 1.11
CA TRP A 361 12.60 -3.35 0.73
C TRP A 361 12.34 -1.86 0.61
N ARG A 362 13.39 -1.09 0.89
CA ARG A 362 13.52 0.25 0.34
C ARG A 362 14.29 0.09 -0.97
N ALA A 363 13.59 0.24 -2.08
CA ALA A 363 14.16 0.20 -3.41
C ALA A 363 14.61 1.62 -3.77
N VAL A 364 15.91 1.80 -3.95
CA VAL A 364 16.51 3.08 -4.32
C VAL A 364 17.28 2.96 -5.62
N GLY A 365 17.34 4.01 -6.42
CA GLY A 365 18.05 3.93 -7.69
C GLY A 365 17.71 5.09 -8.59
N LYS A 366 17.65 4.86 -9.90
CA LYS A 366 17.32 5.88 -10.88
C LYS A 366 16.31 5.41 -11.90
N GLY A 367 15.51 6.35 -12.42
CA GLY A 367 14.65 6.07 -13.56
C GLY A 367 13.94 7.27 -14.13
N GLY A 368 13.23 7.03 -15.23
CA GLY A 368 12.54 8.07 -16.00
C GLY A 368 12.36 7.66 -17.46
N LEU A 369 12.10 8.65 -18.32
CA LEU A 369 11.97 8.46 -19.77
C LEU A 369 13.29 8.01 -20.38
N VAL A 370 13.29 6.94 -21.18
CA VAL A 370 14.49 6.46 -21.88
C VAL A 370 15.02 7.53 -22.84
N GLY A 371 16.28 7.91 -22.67
CA GLY A 371 16.92 9.00 -23.42
C GLY A 371 16.59 10.41 -22.90
N GLY A 372 15.77 10.51 -21.85
CA GLY A 372 15.46 11.75 -21.13
C GLY A 372 16.20 11.84 -19.79
N GLU A 373 15.79 12.84 -18.99
CA GLU A 373 16.29 13.03 -17.63
C GLU A 373 15.95 11.82 -16.73
N GLN A 374 16.92 11.43 -15.91
CA GLN A 374 16.79 10.33 -14.95
C GLN A 374 16.76 10.91 -13.55
N TYR A 375 15.82 10.47 -12.74
CA TYR A 375 15.58 10.96 -11.39
C TYR A 375 15.96 9.92 -10.36
N ASP A 376 16.36 10.38 -9.18
CA ASP A 376 16.52 9.49 -8.03
C ASP A 376 15.16 8.92 -7.63
N CYS A 377 15.16 7.62 -7.39
CA CYS A 377 13.99 6.84 -7.05
C CYS A 377 14.00 6.44 -5.59
N THR A 378 12.82 6.53 -4.99
CA THR A 378 12.52 6.01 -3.68
C THR A 378 11.20 5.25 -3.75
N ILE A 379 11.30 3.93 -3.77
CA ILE A 379 10.20 2.99 -3.96
C ILE A 379 10.17 2.03 -2.79
N LEU A 380 8.99 1.71 -2.27
CA LEU A 380 8.81 0.56 -1.41
C LEU A 380 8.59 -0.67 -2.29
N GLY A 381 9.36 -1.73 -2.04
CA GLY A 381 9.11 -3.04 -2.63
C GLY A 381 8.56 -3.99 -1.57
N GLU A 382 7.61 -4.83 -1.94
CA GLU A 382 7.11 -5.89 -1.05
C GLU A 382 7.00 -7.22 -1.79
N TRP A 383 7.30 -8.30 -1.08
CA TRP A 383 7.06 -9.66 -1.52
C TRP A 383 6.27 -10.42 -0.47
N MET A 384 4.99 -10.61 -0.75
CA MET A 384 4.09 -11.45 0.01
C MET A 384 4.07 -12.83 -0.62
N ASN A 385 4.54 -13.82 0.14
CA ASN A 385 4.88 -15.14 -0.36
C ASN A 385 4.28 -16.27 0.49
N PRO A 386 2.94 -16.32 0.65
CA PRO A 386 2.28 -17.37 1.43
C PRO A 386 2.54 -18.78 0.88
N GLY A 387 2.82 -18.91 -0.42
CA GLY A 387 3.20 -20.16 -1.07
C GLY A 387 4.64 -20.61 -0.80
N ALA A 388 5.42 -19.84 -0.02
CA ALA A 388 6.82 -20.11 0.30
C ALA A 388 7.69 -20.38 -0.95
N VAL A 389 7.43 -19.63 -2.03
CA VAL A 389 8.19 -19.72 -3.27
C VAL A 389 9.65 -19.34 -3.00
N PRO A 390 10.64 -20.20 -3.29
CA PRO A 390 12.04 -19.86 -3.10
C PRO A 390 12.51 -18.88 -4.16
N TYR A 391 13.35 -17.93 -3.77
CA TYR A 391 14.10 -17.12 -4.72
C TYR A 391 15.49 -17.71 -4.98
N LYS A 392 15.92 -17.66 -6.24
CA LYS A 392 17.28 -17.97 -6.68
C LYS A 392 17.62 -17.09 -7.86
N GLU A 393 18.85 -16.58 -7.89
CA GLU A 393 19.37 -15.78 -9.01
C GLU A 393 19.08 -16.43 -10.37
N GLY A 394 18.54 -15.65 -11.29
CA GLY A 394 18.22 -16.08 -12.66
C GLY A 394 16.95 -16.93 -12.78
N HIS A 395 16.20 -17.14 -11.69
CA HIS A 395 14.88 -17.78 -11.71
C HIS A 395 13.77 -16.74 -11.53
N ASN A 396 12.65 -16.96 -12.21
CA ASN A 396 11.43 -16.19 -12.01
C ASN A 396 10.61 -16.80 -10.85
N ILE A 397 10.29 -16.01 -9.83
CA ILE A 397 9.44 -16.43 -8.69
C ILE A 397 7.99 -16.75 -9.09
N PHE A 398 7.61 -16.47 -10.33
CA PHE A 398 6.30 -16.76 -10.88
C PHE A 398 6.26 -18.05 -11.73
N GLU A 399 7.42 -18.68 -11.99
CA GLU A 399 7.53 -19.91 -12.78
C GLU A 399 7.72 -21.19 -11.94
N ALA A 400 7.78 -21.06 -10.61
CA ALA A 400 8.15 -22.12 -9.67
C ALA A 400 7.07 -23.18 -9.41
#